data_AF-A0A522UTJ7-F1
#
_entry.id   AF-A0A522UTJ7-F1
#
_cell.length_a   1.000
_cell.length_b   1.000
_cell.length_c   1.000
_cell.angle_alpha   90.00
_cell.angle_beta   90.00
_cell.angle_gamma   90.00
#
_symmetry.space_group_name_H-M   'P 1'
#
loop_
_entity.id
_entity.type
_entity.pdbx_description
1 polymer ?
#
loop_
_entity_poly.entity_id
_entity_poly.type
_entity_poly.pdbx_seq_one_letter_code
_entity_poly.pdbx_strand_id
1 'polypeptide(L)'
;MKRVLLKDLKPGMIVGTDIYEPGKGMFPLVTEGFVLDKETIFRLRSKDLSYVLIQVPRGYRGVPGEVFELYQLKEDIDFEGRVEVHSGVQPGIKIKAGETIVVSCDVVEGCSLENLTGNISIKGSILGTAENPVRIHTMGDVTIQGTSANKIYFAEIKASGEVTTALDVSNSSITSAGDVTLKGSVTSVDIVSESRINIRNCVAGENTDCCCSVTVNPIDHLALIKKLEALDVRIAKFEKAKDGLQNIAATIKKLGPAIYNVPADKKRDLLAGQRKLKELEEELEYLLRDKEELKREIDLSLAVKRISITGDIFPGTRVCIENKCMSIEKKERSLSFLIKNSQIISVPYGS
;
A
#
# COMPACT_ATOMS: atom_id res chain seq x y z
N MET A 1 15.03 -16.59 20.52
CA MET A 1 15.37 -16.12 21.89
C MET A 1 14.67 -14.79 22.11
N LYS A 2 14.12 -14.55 23.30
CA LYS A 2 13.43 -13.30 23.62
C LYS A 2 14.40 -12.30 24.24
N ARG A 3 14.30 -11.05 23.83
CA ARG A 3 15.06 -9.93 24.39
C ARG A 3 14.45 -9.44 25.71
N VAL A 4 15.28 -9.30 26.73
CA VAL A 4 14.92 -8.76 28.05
C VAL A 4 15.88 -7.62 28.40
N LEU A 5 15.35 -6.44 28.75
CA LEU A 5 16.18 -5.27 29.07
C LEU A 5 16.83 -5.44 30.45
N LEU A 6 18.13 -5.09 30.56
CA LEU A 6 18.85 -5.20 31.84
C LEU A 6 18.31 -4.30 32.95
N LYS A 7 17.56 -3.25 32.59
CA LYS A 7 16.89 -2.36 33.54
C LYS A 7 15.74 -3.05 34.28
N ASP A 8 15.16 -4.09 33.68
CA ASP A 8 14.00 -4.80 34.23
C ASP A 8 14.43 -5.94 35.19
N LEU A 9 15.70 -6.34 35.16
CA LEU A 9 16.26 -7.32 36.08
C LEU A 9 16.40 -6.74 37.51
N LYS A 10 15.89 -7.48 38.50
CA LYS A 10 15.91 -7.11 39.92
C LYS A 10 16.60 -8.19 40.75
N PRO A 11 17.31 -7.81 41.84
CA PRO A 11 17.84 -8.78 42.78
C PRO A 11 16.72 -9.65 43.37
N GLY A 12 16.98 -10.95 43.52
CA GLY A 12 16.02 -11.93 44.01
C GLY A 12 15.15 -12.59 42.94
N MET A 13 15.29 -12.19 41.67
CA MET A 13 14.67 -12.91 40.56
C MET A 13 15.39 -14.25 40.31
N ILE A 14 14.61 -15.32 40.07
CA ILE A 14 15.14 -16.63 39.68
C ILE A 14 15.18 -16.68 38.15
N VAL A 15 16.32 -17.10 37.62
CA VAL A 15 16.51 -17.32 36.18
C VAL A 15 15.78 -18.60 35.78
N GLY A 16 14.62 -18.44 35.15
CA GLY A 16 13.79 -19.57 34.72
C GLY A 16 14.31 -20.30 33.49
N THR A 17 15.18 -19.67 32.69
CA THR A 17 15.87 -20.27 31.54
C THR A 17 17.22 -19.59 31.35
N ASP A 18 18.16 -20.29 30.73
CA ASP A 18 19.49 -19.76 30.44
C ASP A 18 19.46 -18.37 29.78
N ILE A 19 20.31 -17.47 30.30
CA ILE A 19 20.49 -16.10 29.81
C ILE A 19 21.73 -16.04 28.91
N TYR A 20 21.60 -15.50 27.70
CA TYR A 20 22.66 -15.40 26.71
C TYR A 20 23.04 -13.95 26.41
N GLU A 21 24.30 -13.76 26.01
CA GLU A 21 24.81 -12.48 25.50
C GLU A 21 24.36 -12.29 24.04
N PRO A 22 23.81 -11.12 23.67
CA PRO A 22 23.48 -10.80 22.27
C PRO A 22 24.72 -11.00 21.36
N GLY A 23 24.53 -11.66 20.21
CA GLY A 23 25.62 -11.90 19.24
C GLY A 23 26.67 -12.96 19.63
N LYS A 24 26.67 -13.51 20.85
CA LYS A 24 27.62 -14.57 21.29
C LYS A 24 26.93 -15.83 21.81
N GLY A 25 25.73 -16.14 21.29
CA GLY A 25 24.75 -17.12 21.80
C GLY A 25 25.18 -18.60 21.93
N MET A 26 26.48 -18.91 21.97
CA MET A 26 27.00 -20.25 22.24
C MET A 26 27.08 -20.60 23.74
N PHE A 27 27.23 -19.63 24.64
CA PHE A 27 27.39 -19.90 26.08
C PHE A 27 26.45 -19.05 26.94
N PRO A 28 25.75 -19.65 27.92
CA PRO A 28 24.92 -18.89 28.85
C PRO A 28 25.79 -18.04 29.78
N LEU A 29 25.43 -16.77 29.91
CA LEU A 29 25.96 -15.84 30.91
C LEU A 29 25.52 -16.23 32.33
N VAL A 30 24.28 -16.69 32.45
CA VAL A 30 23.67 -17.14 33.70
C VAL A 30 22.79 -18.34 33.37
N THR A 31 22.94 -19.42 34.12
CA THR A 31 22.19 -20.65 33.90
C THR A 31 20.84 -20.64 34.59
N GLU A 32 19.93 -21.47 34.12
CA GLU A 32 18.66 -21.78 34.79
C GLU A 32 18.86 -22.12 36.29
N GLY A 33 17.92 -21.66 37.12
CA GLY A 33 17.89 -21.88 38.57
C GLY A 33 18.73 -20.89 39.38
N PHE A 34 19.56 -20.06 38.74
CA PHE A 34 20.37 -19.05 39.43
C PHE A 34 19.50 -17.90 39.97
N VAL A 35 19.76 -17.47 41.20
CA VAL A 35 19.10 -16.29 41.80
C VAL A 35 19.95 -15.06 41.50
N LEU A 36 19.40 -14.09 40.77
CA LEU A 36 20.10 -12.86 40.45
C LEU A 36 20.39 -12.06 41.72
N ASP A 37 21.66 -11.85 42.04
CA ASP A 37 22.11 -10.94 43.09
C ASP A 37 22.53 -9.58 42.51
N LYS A 38 22.80 -8.62 43.40
CA LYS A 38 23.21 -7.26 43.00
C LYS A 38 24.52 -7.26 42.21
N GLU A 39 25.43 -8.15 42.56
CA GLU A 39 26.76 -8.21 41.95
C GLU A 39 26.69 -8.76 40.52
N THR A 40 25.91 -9.82 40.29
CA THR A 40 25.68 -10.40 38.96
C THR A 40 24.99 -9.40 38.03
N ILE A 41 23.97 -8.68 38.52
CA ILE A 41 23.30 -7.63 37.75
C ILE A 41 24.29 -6.51 37.41
N PHE A 42 25.16 -6.12 38.36
CA PHE A 42 26.20 -5.12 38.10
C PHE A 42 27.19 -5.60 37.04
N ARG A 43 27.66 -6.85 37.09
CA ARG A 43 28.54 -7.44 36.08
C ARG A 43 27.91 -7.52 34.69
N LEU A 44 26.61 -7.79 34.60
CA LEU A 44 25.87 -7.78 33.33
C LEU A 44 25.78 -6.36 32.76
N ARG A 45 25.54 -5.36 33.61
CA ARG A 45 25.49 -3.94 33.20
C ARG A 45 26.87 -3.37 32.85
N SER A 46 27.93 -3.82 33.51
CA SER A 46 29.29 -3.35 33.24
C SER A 46 29.85 -3.84 31.89
N LYS A 47 29.18 -4.78 31.22
CA LYS A 47 29.54 -5.26 29.88
C LYS A 47 29.03 -4.37 28.74
N ASP A 48 28.51 -3.19 29.05
CA ASP A 48 27.90 -2.24 28.09
C ASP A 48 26.74 -2.85 27.28
N LEU A 49 26.09 -3.87 27.85
CA LEU A 49 24.92 -4.51 27.27
C LEU A 49 23.67 -3.72 27.65
N SER A 50 22.78 -3.46 26.69
CA SER A 50 21.47 -2.85 26.98
C SER A 50 20.41 -3.90 27.33
N TYR A 51 20.63 -5.16 26.93
CA TYR A 51 19.68 -6.26 27.05
C TYR A 51 20.40 -7.61 27.04
N VAL A 52 19.66 -8.65 27.42
CA VAL A 52 20.07 -10.07 27.37
C VAL A 52 19.01 -10.89 26.64
N LEU A 53 19.39 -12.11 26.25
CA LEU A 53 18.51 -13.03 25.53
C LEU A 53 18.15 -14.22 26.40
N ILE A 54 16.88 -14.63 26.38
CA ILE A 54 16.42 -15.84 27.07
C ILE A 54 15.80 -16.82 26.08
N GLN A 55 15.92 -18.11 26.36
CA GLN A 55 15.14 -19.12 25.63
C GLN A 55 13.68 -19.05 26.09
N VAL A 56 12.77 -19.07 25.12
CA VAL A 56 11.33 -19.16 25.39
C VAL A 56 10.88 -20.60 25.17
N PRO A 57 9.88 -21.08 25.94
CA PRO A 57 9.30 -22.39 25.72
C PRO A 57 8.67 -22.50 24.32
N ARG A 58 8.59 -23.73 23.80
CA ARG A 58 7.92 -24.01 22.52
C ARG A 58 6.46 -23.57 22.56
N GLY A 59 6.00 -22.94 21.48
CA GLY A 59 4.63 -22.42 21.38
C GLY A 59 4.39 -21.09 22.08
N TYR A 60 5.42 -20.44 22.62
CA TYR A 60 5.30 -19.08 23.16
C TYR A 60 5.01 -18.08 22.03
N ARG A 61 3.82 -17.46 22.09
CA ARG A 61 3.36 -16.48 21.11
C ARG A 61 3.80 -15.05 21.40
N GLY A 62 4.37 -14.77 22.58
CA GLY A 62 4.74 -13.41 22.94
C GLY A 62 3.55 -12.52 23.27
N VAL A 63 3.86 -11.26 23.52
CA VAL A 63 2.89 -10.16 23.61
C VAL A 63 3.42 -8.98 22.78
N PRO A 64 2.55 -8.04 22.35
CA PRO A 64 2.99 -6.82 21.67
C PRO A 64 4.08 -6.07 22.44
N GLY A 65 5.05 -5.51 21.72
CA GLY A 65 6.23 -4.82 22.23
C GLY A 65 7.43 -5.73 22.55
N GLU A 66 7.26 -7.05 22.53
CA GLU A 66 8.38 -7.98 22.70
C GLU A 66 9.18 -8.17 21.42
N VAL A 67 10.49 -8.42 21.57
CA VAL A 67 11.38 -8.70 20.45
C VAL A 67 11.91 -10.13 20.55
N PHE A 68 11.73 -10.89 19.47
CA PHE A 68 12.17 -12.26 19.35
C PHE A 68 13.30 -12.38 18.32
N GLU A 69 14.53 -12.59 18.81
CA GLU A 69 15.73 -12.74 18.00
C GLU A 69 16.01 -14.22 17.67
N LEU A 70 16.21 -14.50 16.39
CA LEU A 70 16.38 -15.85 15.85
C LEU A 70 17.74 -15.97 15.18
N TYR A 71 18.58 -16.82 15.79
CA TYR A 71 19.92 -17.16 15.31
C TYR A 71 19.98 -18.54 14.65
N GLN A 72 18.92 -19.34 14.79
CA GLN A 72 18.73 -20.60 14.08
C GLN A 72 17.23 -20.74 13.77
N LEU A 73 16.90 -20.83 12.49
CA LEU A 73 15.54 -21.01 12.01
C LEU A 73 15.39 -22.45 11.49
N LYS A 74 14.64 -23.28 12.21
CA LYS A 74 14.38 -24.69 11.83
C LYS A 74 12.89 -25.05 11.80
N GLU A 75 12.04 -24.18 12.35
CA GLU A 75 10.62 -24.42 12.54
C GLU A 75 9.86 -23.12 12.17
N ASP A 76 8.57 -23.27 11.84
CA ASP A 76 7.66 -22.15 11.61
C ASP A 76 7.48 -21.33 12.88
N ILE A 77 7.25 -20.03 12.69
CA ILE A 77 7.18 -19.07 13.79
C ILE A 77 5.87 -18.31 13.73
N ASP A 78 5.22 -18.26 14.88
CA ASP A 78 3.99 -17.50 15.11
C ASP A 78 4.18 -16.69 16.39
N PHE A 79 4.42 -15.38 16.24
CA PHE A 79 4.76 -14.48 17.34
C PHE A 79 3.99 -13.16 17.23
N GLU A 80 3.33 -12.73 18.29
CA GLU A 80 2.51 -11.50 18.31
C GLU A 80 3.36 -10.22 18.34
N GLY A 81 4.61 -10.28 18.81
CA GLY A 81 5.51 -9.13 18.84
C GLY A 81 6.37 -8.97 17.57
N ARG A 82 7.53 -8.33 17.74
CA ARG A 82 8.54 -8.14 16.70
C ARG A 82 9.45 -9.37 16.57
N VAL A 83 9.74 -9.77 15.33
CA VAL A 83 10.62 -10.88 15.01
C VAL A 83 11.86 -10.36 14.28
N GLU A 84 13.04 -10.73 14.76
CA GLU A 84 14.33 -10.42 14.14
C GLU A 84 15.08 -11.69 13.79
N VAL A 85 15.38 -11.88 12.52
CA VAL A 85 16.08 -13.05 12.01
C VAL A 85 17.50 -12.66 11.61
N HIS A 86 18.49 -13.28 12.26
CA HIS A 86 19.91 -13.04 12.03
C HIS A 86 20.62 -14.20 11.33
N SER A 87 19.93 -15.32 11.10
CA SER A 87 20.43 -16.46 10.33
C SER A 87 19.72 -16.58 8.98
N GLY A 88 20.34 -17.30 8.04
CA GLY A 88 19.66 -17.66 6.80
C GLY A 88 18.32 -18.36 7.07
N VAL A 89 17.29 -17.95 6.35
CA VAL A 89 15.96 -18.58 6.40
C VAL A 89 16.06 -19.86 5.57
N GLN A 90 15.65 -21.01 6.12
CA GLN A 90 15.61 -22.25 5.35
C GLN A 90 14.40 -22.26 4.41
N PRO A 91 14.47 -23.00 3.28
CA PRO A 91 13.34 -23.08 2.35
C PRO A 91 12.05 -23.55 3.00
N GLY A 92 10.93 -22.94 2.60
CA GLY A 92 9.59 -23.34 3.05
C GLY A 92 9.16 -22.83 4.44
N ILE A 93 10.01 -22.10 5.17
CA ILE A 93 9.66 -21.62 6.52
C ILE A 93 8.65 -20.49 6.46
N LYS A 94 7.66 -20.54 7.36
CA LYS A 94 6.65 -19.50 7.56
C LYS A 94 6.95 -18.71 8.82
N ILE A 95 7.03 -17.39 8.67
CA ILE A 95 7.22 -16.45 9.78
C ILE A 95 6.00 -15.55 9.83
N LYS A 96 5.24 -15.68 10.91
CA LYS A 96 4.12 -14.79 11.24
C LYS A 96 4.52 -13.92 12.41
N ALA A 97 4.43 -12.61 12.22
CA ALA A 97 4.63 -11.63 13.27
C ALA A 97 3.39 -10.75 13.43
N GLY A 98 3.03 -10.39 14.66
CA GLY A 98 2.00 -9.39 14.90
C GLY A 98 2.49 -7.98 14.59
N GLU A 99 3.77 -7.67 14.85
CA GLU A 99 4.32 -6.31 14.72
C GLU A 99 5.28 -6.09 13.55
N THR A 100 6.58 -6.32 13.68
CA THR A 100 7.57 -6.01 12.62
C THR A 100 8.45 -7.22 12.40
N ILE A 101 8.75 -7.54 11.14
CA ILE A 101 9.69 -8.60 10.79
C ILE A 101 10.95 -7.94 10.23
N VAL A 102 12.10 -8.23 10.84
CA VAL A 102 13.40 -7.80 10.32
C VAL A 102 14.22 -9.02 9.98
N VAL A 103 14.48 -9.25 8.69
CA VAL A 103 15.34 -10.33 8.22
C VAL A 103 16.68 -9.74 7.79
N SER A 104 17.74 -10.08 8.51
CA SER A 104 19.09 -9.57 8.23
C SER A 104 19.85 -10.38 7.17
N CYS A 105 19.25 -11.45 6.67
CA CYS A 105 19.84 -12.43 5.76
C CYS A 105 19.01 -12.62 4.49
N ASP A 106 19.48 -13.50 3.62
CA ASP A 106 18.76 -13.90 2.42
C ASP A 106 17.51 -14.73 2.77
N VAL A 107 16.43 -14.46 2.03
CA VAL A 107 15.19 -15.23 2.06
C VAL A 107 15.14 -16.11 0.82
N VAL A 108 14.96 -17.40 1.02
CA VAL A 108 15.03 -18.41 -0.05
C VAL A 108 13.65 -18.98 -0.37
N GLU A 109 13.58 -19.84 -1.38
CA GLU A 109 12.34 -20.35 -1.97
C GLU A 109 11.32 -20.93 -0.98
N GLY A 110 10.04 -20.75 -1.31
CA GLY A 110 8.90 -21.27 -0.53
C GLY A 110 8.66 -20.58 0.83
N CYS A 111 9.47 -19.59 1.21
CA CYS A 111 9.28 -18.87 2.47
C CYS A 111 8.05 -17.96 2.41
N SER A 112 7.34 -17.87 3.55
CA SER A 112 6.19 -16.98 3.71
C SER A 112 6.39 -16.05 4.90
N LEU A 113 6.48 -14.74 4.66
CA LEU A 113 6.56 -13.71 5.68
C LEU A 113 5.22 -13.01 5.77
N GLU A 114 4.51 -13.19 6.89
CA GLU A 114 3.20 -12.59 7.12
C GLU A 114 3.22 -11.66 8.32
N ASN A 115 2.73 -10.45 8.14
CA ASN A 115 2.63 -9.46 9.19
C ASN A 115 1.22 -8.85 9.24
N LEU A 116 0.64 -8.81 10.44
CA LEU A 116 -0.73 -8.34 10.63
C LEU A 116 -0.84 -6.82 10.82
N THR A 117 0.14 -6.14 11.42
CA THR A 117 -0.04 -4.71 11.78
C THR A 117 1.17 -3.80 11.57
N GLY A 118 2.35 -4.33 11.26
CA GLY A 118 3.52 -3.49 11.06
C GLY A 118 4.36 -3.89 9.86
N ASN A 119 5.65 -3.58 9.90
CA ASN A 119 6.47 -3.50 8.68
C ASN A 119 7.31 -4.76 8.46
N ILE A 120 7.72 -4.99 7.21
CA ILE A 120 8.69 -6.03 6.86
C ILE A 120 9.94 -5.37 6.29
N SER A 121 11.08 -5.61 6.94
CA SER A 121 12.38 -5.15 6.47
C SER A 121 13.29 -6.34 6.18
N ILE A 122 13.83 -6.40 4.95
CA ILE A 122 14.76 -7.45 4.54
C ILE A 122 16.06 -6.77 4.14
N LYS A 123 17.19 -7.22 4.70
CA LYS A 123 18.53 -6.69 4.41
C LYS A 123 19.38 -7.58 3.46
N GLY A 124 18.75 -8.61 2.91
CA GLY A 124 19.39 -9.58 2.01
C GLY A 124 18.67 -9.73 0.67
N SER A 125 19.03 -10.78 -0.06
CA SER A 125 18.39 -11.19 -1.32
C SER A 125 17.06 -11.90 -1.06
N ILE A 126 16.17 -11.86 -2.04
CA ILE A 126 14.96 -12.68 -2.06
C ILE A 126 15.08 -13.60 -3.28
N LEU A 127 15.21 -14.90 -3.04
CA LEU A 127 15.53 -15.89 -4.07
C LEU A 127 14.48 -16.99 -4.06
N GLY A 128 13.41 -16.80 -4.84
CA GLY A 128 12.40 -17.80 -5.11
C GLY A 128 12.64 -18.58 -6.40
N THR A 129 11.75 -19.54 -6.66
CA THR A 129 11.64 -20.26 -7.92
C THR A 129 10.21 -20.14 -8.46
N ALA A 130 9.99 -20.43 -9.75
CA ALA A 130 8.65 -20.38 -10.34
C ALA A 130 7.65 -21.32 -9.65
N GLU A 131 8.13 -22.46 -9.14
CA GLU A 131 7.32 -23.43 -8.40
C GLU A 131 7.11 -23.02 -6.94
N ASN A 132 8.13 -22.41 -6.32
CA ASN A 132 8.13 -22.02 -4.91
C ASN A 132 8.51 -20.52 -4.75
N PRO A 133 7.60 -19.59 -5.14
CA PRO A 133 7.86 -18.17 -4.99
C PRO A 133 7.94 -17.79 -3.51
N VAL A 134 8.72 -16.74 -3.21
CA VAL A 134 8.75 -16.16 -1.86
C VAL A 134 7.53 -15.27 -1.67
N ARG A 135 6.73 -15.53 -0.63
CA ARG A 135 5.52 -14.76 -0.34
C ARG A 135 5.76 -13.80 0.81
N ILE A 136 5.45 -12.53 0.57
CA ILE A 136 5.55 -11.47 1.58
C ILE A 136 4.20 -10.79 1.64
N HIS A 137 3.54 -10.87 2.78
CA HIS A 137 2.25 -10.24 3.02
C HIS A 137 2.31 -9.36 4.26
N THR A 138 2.00 -8.08 4.12
CA THR A 138 2.01 -7.15 5.24
C THR A 138 0.91 -6.09 5.13
N MET A 139 0.37 -5.68 6.28
CA MET A 139 -0.52 -4.52 6.37
C MET A 139 0.26 -3.19 6.49
N GLY A 140 1.57 -3.24 6.71
CA GLY A 140 2.45 -2.07 6.76
C GLY A 140 3.32 -1.94 5.52
N ASP A 141 4.48 -1.31 5.70
CA ASP A 141 5.46 -1.06 4.64
C ASP A 141 6.40 -2.25 4.43
N VAL A 142 6.88 -2.41 3.19
CA VAL A 142 7.94 -3.35 2.84
C VAL A 142 9.18 -2.58 2.42
N THR A 143 10.27 -2.77 3.16
CA THR A 143 11.56 -2.14 2.86
C THR A 143 12.61 -3.20 2.63
N ILE A 144 13.09 -3.31 1.39
CA ILE A 144 14.13 -4.25 1.01
C ILE A 144 15.41 -3.46 0.73
N GLN A 145 16.40 -3.70 1.59
CA GLN A 145 17.73 -3.10 1.52
C GLN A 145 18.75 -4.21 1.30
N GLY A 146 19.87 -3.88 0.69
CA GLY A 146 20.93 -4.84 0.46
C GLY A 146 22.10 -4.18 -0.23
N THR A 147 23.12 -4.98 -0.49
CA THR A 147 24.27 -4.55 -1.29
C THR A 147 23.95 -4.68 -2.78
N SER A 148 24.78 -4.11 -3.65
CA SER A 148 24.62 -4.23 -5.11
C SER A 148 24.70 -5.67 -5.64
N ALA A 149 25.13 -6.64 -4.82
CA ALA A 149 25.13 -8.06 -5.17
C ALA A 149 23.76 -8.74 -4.92
N ASN A 150 22.93 -8.15 -4.06
CA ASN A 150 21.63 -8.71 -3.70
C ASN A 150 20.59 -8.45 -4.79
N LYS A 151 19.69 -9.42 -5.00
CA LYS A 151 18.63 -9.36 -6.02
C LYS A 151 17.33 -9.94 -5.48
N ILE A 152 16.22 -9.56 -6.13
CA ILE A 152 14.88 -10.09 -5.87
C ILE A 152 14.46 -10.90 -7.09
N TYR A 153 14.12 -12.17 -6.87
CA TYR A 153 13.78 -13.12 -7.92
C TYR A 153 12.61 -14.00 -7.50
N PHE A 154 11.59 -14.14 -8.35
CA PHE A 154 10.36 -14.91 -8.06
C PHE A 154 9.75 -14.62 -6.69
N ALA A 155 9.44 -13.35 -6.45
CA ALA A 155 8.79 -12.88 -5.22
C ALA A 155 7.35 -12.44 -5.49
N GLU A 156 6.45 -12.77 -4.56
CA GLU A 156 5.08 -12.27 -4.49
C GLU A 156 4.96 -11.34 -3.28
N ILE A 157 4.99 -10.02 -3.51
CA ILE A 157 4.95 -9.00 -2.45
C ILE A 157 3.57 -8.35 -2.45
N LYS A 158 2.89 -8.41 -1.31
CA LYS A 158 1.61 -7.75 -1.05
C LYS A 158 1.73 -6.88 0.19
N ALA A 159 1.59 -5.58 0.01
CA ALA A 159 1.69 -4.60 1.08
C ALA A 159 0.46 -3.67 1.09
N SER A 160 -0.06 -3.34 2.27
CA SER A 160 -1.02 -2.23 2.40
C SER A 160 -0.34 -0.87 2.62
N GLY A 161 0.95 -0.86 2.96
CA GLY A 161 1.78 0.35 3.01
C GLY A 161 2.54 0.60 1.72
N GLU A 162 3.70 1.22 1.83
CA GLU A 162 4.62 1.49 0.73
C GLU A 162 5.59 0.32 0.49
N VAL A 163 6.04 0.14 -0.76
CA VAL A 163 7.07 -0.85 -1.12
C VAL A 163 8.29 -0.13 -1.66
N THR A 164 9.41 -0.22 -0.95
CA THR A 164 10.68 0.40 -1.36
C THR A 164 11.80 -0.61 -1.47
N THR A 165 12.47 -0.65 -2.63
CA THR A 165 13.69 -1.43 -2.83
C THR A 165 14.73 -0.68 -3.65
N ALA A 166 15.99 -0.90 -3.30
CA ALA A 166 17.14 -0.44 -4.08
C ALA A 166 17.74 -1.52 -4.97
N LEU A 167 17.24 -2.76 -4.88
CA LEU A 167 17.77 -3.93 -5.56
C LEU A 167 17.11 -4.14 -6.93
N ASP A 168 17.78 -4.92 -7.78
CA ASP A 168 17.20 -5.40 -9.04
C ASP A 168 16.09 -6.42 -8.74
N VAL A 169 14.99 -6.34 -9.49
CA VAL A 169 13.80 -7.17 -9.33
C VAL A 169 13.50 -7.89 -10.65
N SER A 170 13.38 -9.22 -10.61
CA SER A 170 12.99 -9.97 -11.80
C SER A 170 11.93 -11.04 -11.53
N ASN A 171 11.08 -11.33 -12.53
CA ASN A 171 10.08 -12.39 -12.52
C ASN A 171 9.20 -12.40 -11.26
N SER A 172 8.76 -11.22 -10.81
CA SER A 172 8.10 -11.04 -9.51
C SER A 172 6.77 -10.31 -9.67
N SER A 173 5.90 -10.40 -8.67
CA SER A 173 4.65 -9.65 -8.59
C SER A 173 4.66 -8.79 -7.34
N ILE A 174 4.37 -7.49 -7.49
CA ILE A 174 4.31 -6.51 -6.42
C ILE A 174 2.94 -5.85 -6.43
N THR A 175 2.19 -5.98 -5.35
CA THR A 175 0.92 -5.30 -5.13
C THR A 175 1.02 -4.44 -3.87
N SER A 176 0.69 -3.16 -3.98
CA SER A 176 0.84 -2.17 -2.91
C SER A 176 -0.36 -1.25 -2.86
N ALA A 177 -0.93 -0.97 -1.69
CA ALA A 177 -1.91 0.11 -1.55
C ALA A 177 -1.22 1.49 -1.51
N GLY A 178 0.01 1.57 -0.99
CA GLY A 178 0.85 2.76 -1.01
C GLY A 178 1.72 2.90 -2.26
N ASP A 179 2.67 3.83 -2.19
CA ASP A 179 3.65 4.10 -3.24
C ASP A 179 4.63 2.92 -3.42
N VAL A 180 4.98 2.63 -4.68
CA VAL A 180 5.99 1.63 -5.03
C VAL A 180 7.21 2.33 -5.61
N THR A 181 8.36 2.21 -4.93
CA THR A 181 9.63 2.80 -5.36
C THR A 181 10.69 1.73 -5.59
N LEU A 182 11.03 1.49 -6.86
CA LEU A 182 12.04 0.52 -7.29
C LEU A 182 13.23 1.26 -7.91
N LYS A 183 14.33 1.40 -7.16
CA LYS A 183 15.54 2.09 -7.65
C LYS A 183 16.48 1.20 -8.45
N GLY A 184 16.32 -0.11 -8.38
CA GLY A 184 17.04 -1.08 -9.22
C GLY A 184 16.41 -1.24 -10.60
N SER A 185 16.95 -2.18 -11.38
CA SER A 185 16.39 -2.57 -12.67
C SER A 185 15.28 -3.60 -12.48
N VAL A 186 14.18 -3.42 -13.22
CA VAL A 186 12.98 -4.24 -13.13
C VAL A 186 12.82 -5.05 -14.41
N THR A 187 12.74 -6.38 -14.32
CA THR A 187 12.67 -7.28 -15.49
C THR A 187 11.55 -8.31 -15.35
N SER A 188 10.59 -8.31 -16.27
CA SER A 188 9.41 -9.21 -16.22
C SER A 188 8.68 -9.17 -14.86
N VAL A 189 8.31 -7.98 -14.41
CA VAL A 189 7.62 -7.79 -13.12
C VAL A 189 6.25 -7.19 -13.34
N ASP A 190 5.26 -7.72 -12.63
CA ASP A 190 3.92 -7.16 -12.55
C ASP A 190 3.80 -6.30 -11.29
N ILE A 191 3.58 -5.00 -11.48
CA ILE A 191 3.50 -4.02 -10.41
C ILE A 191 2.11 -3.39 -10.41
N VAL A 192 1.42 -3.48 -9.29
CA VAL A 192 0.13 -2.84 -9.04
C VAL A 192 0.26 -1.95 -7.82
N SER A 193 -0.04 -0.66 -7.96
CA SER A 193 -0.10 0.31 -6.86
C SER A 193 -1.44 1.02 -6.83
N GLU A 194 -1.95 1.33 -5.65
CA GLU A 194 -3.16 2.17 -5.50
C GLU A 194 -2.85 3.68 -5.35
N SER A 195 -1.58 4.08 -5.45
CA SER A 195 -1.15 5.47 -5.32
C SER A 195 -0.21 5.91 -6.46
N ARG A 196 1.10 5.63 -6.35
CA ARG A 196 2.13 6.02 -7.33
C ARG A 196 3.20 4.94 -7.51
N ILE A 197 3.83 4.92 -8.68
CA ILE A 197 4.92 4.02 -9.01
C ILE A 197 6.12 4.80 -9.53
N ASN A 198 7.27 4.63 -8.89
CA ASN A 198 8.55 5.21 -9.28
C ASN A 198 9.55 4.09 -9.58
N ILE A 199 9.97 3.97 -10.83
CA ILE A 199 10.90 2.93 -11.28
C ILE A 199 12.15 3.58 -11.87
N ARG A 200 13.31 2.95 -11.69
CA ARG A 200 14.52 3.37 -12.40
C ARG A 200 14.53 2.84 -13.83
N ASN A 201 14.67 1.53 -14.01
CA ASN A 201 14.69 0.92 -15.35
C ASN A 201 13.61 -0.15 -15.43
N CYS A 202 12.93 -0.25 -16.58
CA CYS A 202 11.93 -1.27 -16.83
C CYS A 202 12.24 -2.00 -18.13
N VAL A 203 12.53 -3.30 -18.01
CA VAL A 203 12.96 -4.17 -19.10
C VAL A 203 11.90 -5.26 -19.28
N ALA A 204 11.31 -5.38 -20.47
CA ALA A 204 10.51 -6.56 -20.78
C ALA A 204 11.46 -7.77 -20.96
N GLY A 205 11.16 -8.92 -20.33
CA GLY A 205 12.02 -10.09 -20.48
C GLY A 205 11.99 -10.64 -21.90
N GLU A 206 13.18 -10.95 -22.44
CA GLU A 206 13.34 -11.42 -23.82
C GLU A 206 12.80 -12.84 -24.08
N ASN A 207 12.40 -13.59 -23.04
CA ASN A 207 12.04 -15.02 -23.15
C ASN A 207 10.94 -15.49 -22.17
N THR A 208 10.09 -14.57 -21.69
CA THR A 208 9.02 -14.91 -20.74
C THR A 208 7.69 -14.32 -21.20
N ASP A 209 6.61 -15.10 -21.13
CA ASP A 209 5.22 -14.63 -21.36
C ASP A 209 4.81 -13.47 -20.41
N CYS A 210 5.64 -13.13 -19.44
CA CYS A 210 5.49 -12.02 -18.51
C CYS A 210 6.09 -10.73 -19.11
N CYS A 211 5.28 -9.97 -19.83
CA CYS A 211 5.57 -8.56 -20.12
C CYS A 211 5.57 -7.77 -18.80
N CYS A 212 6.52 -6.86 -18.59
CA CYS A 212 6.45 -5.94 -17.46
C CYS A 212 5.13 -5.17 -17.52
N SER A 213 4.29 -5.31 -16.50
CA SER A 213 3.05 -4.54 -16.36
C SER A 213 3.16 -3.59 -15.18
N VAL A 214 2.86 -2.32 -15.41
CA VAL A 214 2.90 -1.28 -14.39
C VAL A 214 1.53 -0.65 -14.31
N THR A 215 0.79 -0.94 -13.25
CA THR A 215 -0.63 -0.56 -13.09
C THR A 215 -0.81 0.33 -11.87
N VAL A 216 -1.42 1.51 -12.06
CA VAL A 216 -1.87 2.35 -10.94
C VAL A 216 -3.39 2.42 -10.90
N ASN A 217 -3.98 2.08 -9.77
CA ASN A 217 -5.42 2.14 -9.51
C ASN A 217 -5.71 3.12 -8.36
N PRO A 218 -5.80 4.43 -8.65
CA PRO A 218 -5.80 5.42 -7.60
C PRO A 218 -7.07 5.39 -6.75
N ILE A 219 -6.96 5.16 -5.44
CA ILE A 219 -8.16 5.16 -4.58
C ILE A 219 -8.68 6.59 -4.35
N ASP A 220 -7.79 7.58 -4.32
CA ASP A 220 -8.12 8.96 -3.93
C ASP A 220 -9.26 9.58 -4.75
N HIS A 221 -9.34 9.24 -6.04
CA HIS A 221 -10.36 9.78 -6.94
C HIS A 221 -11.63 8.90 -7.01
N LEU A 222 -11.62 7.70 -6.43
CA LEU A 222 -12.78 6.79 -6.42
C LEU A 222 -13.92 7.34 -5.55
N ALA A 223 -13.59 8.04 -4.46
CA ALA A 223 -14.57 8.78 -3.66
C ALA A 223 -15.17 9.98 -4.44
N LEU A 224 -14.38 10.65 -5.27
CA LEU A 224 -14.84 11.73 -6.13
C LEU A 224 -15.75 11.20 -7.24
N ILE A 225 -15.38 10.09 -7.89
CA ILE A 225 -16.23 9.44 -8.90
C ILE A 225 -17.60 9.07 -8.31
N LYS A 226 -17.64 8.47 -7.12
CA LYS A 226 -18.92 8.14 -6.45
C LYS A 226 -19.78 9.38 -6.16
N LYS A 227 -19.15 10.50 -5.76
CA LYS A 227 -19.86 11.77 -5.58
C LYS A 227 -20.41 12.32 -6.89
N LEU A 228 -19.65 12.20 -7.99
CA LEU A 228 -20.09 12.61 -9.32
C LEU A 228 -21.31 11.81 -9.79
N GLU A 229 -21.28 10.48 -9.62
CA GLU A 229 -22.41 9.61 -9.95
C GLU A 229 -23.66 9.96 -9.13
N ALA A 230 -23.49 10.24 -7.83
CA ALA A 230 -24.59 10.67 -6.97
C ALA A 230 -25.19 12.02 -7.41
N LEU A 231 -24.34 12.96 -7.83
CA LEU A 231 -24.77 14.25 -8.40
C LEU A 231 -25.52 14.06 -9.72
N ASP A 232 -25.06 13.18 -10.61
CA ASP A 232 -25.74 12.89 -11.88
C ASP A 232 -27.14 12.31 -11.66
N VAL A 233 -27.29 11.39 -10.71
CA VAL A 233 -28.60 10.86 -10.32
C VAL A 233 -29.50 11.97 -9.74
N ARG A 234 -28.93 12.90 -8.98
CA ARG A 234 -29.69 14.03 -8.42
C ARG A 234 -30.11 14.99 -9.53
N ILE A 235 -29.21 15.41 -10.41
CA ILE A 235 -29.51 16.30 -11.54
C ILE A 235 -30.61 15.70 -12.42
N ALA A 236 -30.54 14.41 -12.77
CA ALA A 236 -31.57 13.75 -13.56
C ALA A 236 -32.96 13.76 -12.89
N LYS A 237 -33.02 13.67 -11.54
CA LYS A 237 -34.29 13.81 -10.80
C LYS A 237 -34.85 15.23 -10.88
N PHE A 238 -33.99 16.25 -10.74
CA PHE A 238 -34.38 17.65 -10.82
C PHE A 238 -34.78 18.06 -12.24
N GLU A 239 -34.09 17.58 -13.27
CA GLU A 239 -34.46 17.78 -14.68
C GLU A 239 -35.84 17.19 -14.96
N LYS A 240 -36.11 15.96 -14.53
CA LYS A 240 -37.42 15.33 -14.69
C LYS A 240 -38.54 16.08 -13.96
N ALA A 241 -38.26 16.60 -12.76
CA ALA A 241 -39.21 17.43 -12.01
C ALA A 241 -39.47 18.78 -12.70
N LYS A 242 -38.43 19.40 -13.27
CA LYS A 242 -38.51 20.62 -14.06
C LYS A 242 -39.37 20.40 -15.31
N ASP A 243 -39.13 19.34 -16.08
CA ASP A 243 -39.90 19.02 -17.29
C ASP A 243 -41.38 18.78 -16.98
N GLY A 244 -41.69 18.14 -15.86
CA GLY A 244 -43.07 17.96 -15.38
C GLY A 244 -43.79 19.27 -15.09
N LEU A 245 -43.05 20.31 -14.68
CA LEU A 245 -43.59 21.63 -14.34
C LEU A 245 -43.47 22.65 -15.50
N GLN A 246 -42.66 22.39 -16.54
CA GLN A 246 -42.55 23.27 -17.72
C GLN A 246 -43.89 23.52 -18.41
N ASN A 247 -44.78 22.53 -18.40
CA ASN A 247 -46.15 22.66 -18.91
C ASN A 247 -46.96 23.74 -18.16
N ILE A 248 -46.70 23.92 -16.86
CA ILE A 248 -47.34 24.97 -16.04
C ILE A 248 -46.84 26.35 -16.46
N ALA A 249 -45.52 26.52 -16.64
CA ALA A 249 -44.96 27.77 -17.13
C ALA A 249 -45.42 28.12 -18.55
N ALA A 250 -45.50 27.13 -19.45
CA ALA A 250 -46.03 27.33 -20.80
C ALA A 250 -47.52 27.74 -20.79
N THR A 251 -48.30 27.17 -19.88
CA THR A 251 -49.72 27.51 -19.69
C THR A 251 -49.88 28.94 -19.15
N ILE A 252 -49.06 29.34 -18.19
CA ILE A 252 -49.02 30.73 -17.66
C ILE A 252 -48.65 31.72 -18.76
N LYS A 253 -47.64 31.39 -19.58
CA LYS A 253 -47.18 32.25 -20.68
C LYS A 253 -48.23 32.40 -21.79
N LYS A 254 -48.99 31.34 -22.08
CA LYS A 254 -50.13 31.36 -23.04
C LYS A 254 -51.33 32.14 -22.52
N LEU A 255 -51.60 32.09 -21.21
CA LEU A 255 -52.72 32.80 -20.60
C LEU A 255 -52.44 34.31 -20.45
N GLY A 256 -51.18 34.74 -20.32
CA GLY A 256 -50.79 36.16 -20.31
C GLY A 256 -51.66 37.01 -19.35
N PRO A 257 -52.22 38.15 -19.77
CA PRO A 257 -53.10 38.96 -18.92
C PRO A 257 -54.46 38.29 -18.61
N ALA A 258 -54.86 37.23 -19.32
CA ALA A 258 -56.10 36.51 -19.01
C ALA A 258 -56.03 35.67 -17.73
N ILE A 259 -54.84 35.55 -17.10
CA ILE A 259 -54.65 34.98 -15.76
C ILE A 259 -55.51 35.65 -14.69
N TYR A 260 -55.86 36.93 -14.87
CA TYR A 260 -56.73 37.66 -13.93
C TYR A 260 -58.19 37.20 -13.96
N ASN A 261 -58.62 36.49 -15.02
CA ASN A 261 -59.98 35.96 -15.18
C ASN A 261 -60.12 34.48 -14.78
N VAL A 262 -59.06 33.86 -14.26
CA VAL A 262 -59.03 32.45 -13.86
C VAL A 262 -59.51 32.30 -12.39
N PRO A 263 -60.26 31.23 -12.04
CA PRO A 263 -60.70 30.99 -10.66
C PRO A 263 -59.55 31.06 -9.64
N ALA A 264 -59.84 31.63 -8.46
CA ALA A 264 -58.82 31.94 -7.43
C ALA A 264 -57.95 30.74 -7.03
N ASP A 265 -58.54 29.53 -6.97
CA ASP A 265 -57.82 28.30 -6.63
C ASP A 265 -56.81 27.90 -7.70
N LYS A 266 -57.21 27.91 -8.98
CA LYS A 266 -56.32 27.61 -10.11
C LYS A 266 -55.21 28.64 -10.27
N LYS A 267 -55.48 29.91 -9.93
CA LYS A 267 -54.46 30.97 -9.91
C LYS A 267 -53.40 30.71 -8.84
N ARG A 268 -53.79 30.24 -7.65
CA ARG A 268 -52.86 29.84 -6.58
C ARG A 268 -51.97 28.68 -7.00
N ASP A 269 -52.54 27.66 -7.62
CA ASP A 269 -51.78 26.47 -8.06
C ASP A 269 -50.75 26.80 -9.14
N LEU A 270 -51.12 27.63 -10.13
CA LEU A 270 -50.22 28.10 -11.18
C LEU A 270 -49.05 28.93 -10.59
N LEU A 271 -49.34 29.86 -9.68
CA LEU A 271 -48.30 30.66 -9.02
C LEU A 271 -47.40 29.82 -8.11
N ALA A 272 -47.95 28.84 -7.40
CA ALA A 272 -47.17 27.91 -6.59
C ALA A 272 -46.28 27.00 -7.46
N GLY A 273 -46.79 26.53 -8.61
CA GLY A 273 -46.01 25.79 -9.60
C GLY A 273 -44.89 26.62 -10.20
N GLN A 274 -45.12 27.89 -10.50
CA GLN A 274 -44.09 28.82 -11.00
C GLN A 274 -42.99 29.07 -9.96
N ARG A 275 -43.34 29.22 -8.67
CA ARG A 275 -42.35 29.36 -7.58
C ARG A 275 -41.50 28.11 -7.45
N LYS A 276 -42.11 26.93 -7.42
CA LYS A 276 -41.39 25.65 -7.37
C LYS A 276 -40.49 25.45 -8.58
N LEU A 277 -40.92 25.86 -9.77
CA LEU A 277 -40.09 25.76 -10.97
C LEU A 277 -38.85 26.65 -10.84
N LYS A 278 -39.01 27.89 -10.34
CA LYS A 278 -37.88 28.79 -10.09
C LYS A 278 -36.92 28.24 -9.03
N GLU A 279 -37.44 27.69 -7.94
CA GLU A 279 -36.64 27.02 -6.90
C GLU A 279 -35.86 25.82 -7.47
N LEU A 280 -36.51 24.99 -8.30
CA LEU A 280 -35.86 23.86 -8.97
C LEU A 280 -34.79 24.32 -9.97
N GLU A 281 -35.00 25.44 -10.67
CA GLU A 281 -34.00 26.02 -11.58
C GLU A 281 -32.78 26.52 -10.82
N GLU A 282 -32.98 27.22 -9.71
CA GLU A 282 -31.90 27.71 -8.84
C GLU A 282 -31.11 26.53 -8.23
N GLU A 283 -31.78 25.47 -7.76
CA GLU A 283 -31.12 24.28 -7.22
C GLU A 283 -30.39 23.47 -8.31
N LEU A 284 -30.94 23.39 -9.52
CA LEU A 284 -30.30 22.71 -10.65
C LEU A 284 -29.07 23.48 -11.14
N GLU A 285 -29.12 24.81 -11.16
CA GLU A 285 -27.96 25.64 -11.48
C GLU A 285 -26.85 25.45 -10.42
N TYR A 286 -27.21 25.38 -9.14
CA TYR A 286 -26.27 25.06 -8.06
C TYR A 286 -25.63 23.67 -8.26
N LEU A 287 -26.43 22.63 -8.52
CA LEU A 287 -25.93 21.27 -8.72
C LEU A 287 -25.04 21.14 -9.97
N LEU A 288 -25.33 21.88 -11.03
CA LEU A 288 -24.49 21.92 -12.24
C LEU A 288 -23.14 22.58 -11.95
N ARG A 289 -23.10 23.65 -11.15
CA ARG A 289 -21.85 24.28 -10.71
C ARG A 289 -21.02 23.32 -9.84
N ASP A 290 -21.64 22.68 -8.85
CA ASP A 290 -20.98 21.66 -8.01
C ASP A 290 -20.44 20.51 -8.87
N LYS A 291 -21.18 20.07 -9.89
CA LYS A 291 -20.72 19.05 -10.84
C LYS A 291 -19.51 19.51 -11.65
N GLU A 292 -19.49 20.76 -12.11
CA GLU A 292 -18.33 21.30 -12.83
C GLU A 292 -17.10 21.42 -11.92
N GLU A 293 -17.27 21.90 -10.68
CA GLU A 293 -16.18 21.98 -9.71
C GLU A 293 -15.61 20.60 -9.40
N LEU A 294 -16.48 19.61 -9.15
CA LEU A 294 -16.06 18.25 -8.84
C LEU A 294 -15.36 17.57 -10.04
N LYS A 295 -15.79 17.88 -11.28
CA LYS A 295 -15.05 17.47 -12.48
C LYS A 295 -13.66 18.11 -12.55
N ARG A 296 -13.52 19.40 -12.25
CA ARG A 296 -12.21 20.06 -12.18
C ARG A 296 -11.32 19.44 -11.11
N GLU A 297 -11.86 19.10 -9.94
CA GLU A 297 -11.11 18.41 -8.89
C GLU A 297 -10.61 17.03 -9.33
N ILE A 298 -11.45 16.26 -10.05
CA ILE A 298 -11.05 14.98 -10.64
C ILE A 298 -9.94 15.19 -11.67
N ASP A 299 -10.09 16.15 -12.59
CA ASP A 299 -9.09 16.43 -13.61
C ASP A 299 -7.75 16.85 -12.99
N LEU A 300 -7.77 17.67 -11.93
CA LEU A 300 -6.57 18.04 -11.17
C LEU A 300 -5.92 16.83 -10.48
N SER A 301 -6.73 15.92 -9.91
CA SER A 301 -6.24 14.69 -9.27
C SER A 301 -5.65 13.69 -10.27
N LEU A 302 -6.17 13.65 -11.49
CA LEU A 302 -5.69 12.79 -12.57
C LEU A 302 -4.46 13.35 -13.30
N ALA A 303 -4.27 14.67 -13.27
CA ALA A 303 -3.11 15.35 -13.85
C ALA A 303 -1.80 15.13 -13.08
N VAL A 304 -1.87 14.52 -11.89
CA VAL A 304 -0.69 14.16 -11.10
C VAL A 304 0.12 13.07 -11.82
N LYS A 305 1.45 13.20 -11.83
CA LYS A 305 2.36 12.15 -12.32
C LYS A 305 2.24 10.93 -11.41
N ARG A 306 1.58 9.87 -11.89
CA ARG A 306 1.32 8.65 -11.10
C ARG A 306 2.35 7.56 -11.34
N ILE A 307 2.86 7.46 -12.57
CA ILE A 307 3.91 6.51 -12.92
C ILE A 307 5.09 7.30 -13.45
N SER A 308 6.26 7.12 -12.84
CA SER A 308 7.48 7.79 -13.25
C SER A 308 8.61 6.79 -13.41
N ILE A 309 9.22 6.78 -14.60
CA ILE A 309 10.35 5.93 -14.92
C ILE A 309 11.54 6.83 -15.27
N THR A 310 12.57 6.81 -14.42
CA THR A 310 13.69 7.76 -14.52
C THR A 310 14.75 7.38 -15.55
N GLY A 311 14.92 6.08 -15.79
CA GLY A 311 15.90 5.48 -16.69
C GLY A 311 15.26 4.96 -17.97
N ASP A 312 15.70 3.79 -18.41
CA ASP A 312 15.30 3.20 -19.69
C ASP A 312 14.00 2.39 -19.56
N ILE A 313 13.10 2.56 -20.53
CA ILE A 313 11.89 1.74 -20.73
C ILE A 313 12.07 0.98 -22.03
N PHE A 314 12.02 -0.34 -21.96
CA PHE A 314 12.18 -1.20 -23.13
C PHE A 314 10.82 -1.53 -23.78
N PRO A 315 10.80 -1.80 -25.10
CA PRO A 315 9.62 -2.28 -25.80
C PRO A 315 8.99 -3.50 -25.12
N GLY A 316 7.67 -3.61 -25.17
CA GLY A 316 6.92 -4.69 -24.53
C GLY A 316 6.47 -4.40 -23.09
N THR A 317 6.86 -3.24 -22.53
CA THR A 317 6.33 -2.77 -21.25
C THR A 317 4.90 -2.27 -21.42
N ARG A 318 3.97 -2.73 -20.57
CA ARG A 318 2.58 -2.28 -20.52
C ARG A 318 2.36 -1.35 -19.33
N VAL A 319 1.96 -0.12 -19.61
CA VAL A 319 1.64 0.88 -18.60
C VAL A 319 0.13 1.03 -18.54
N CYS A 320 -0.47 0.78 -17.38
CA CYS A 320 -1.90 0.93 -17.15
C CYS A 320 -2.15 1.94 -16.02
N ILE A 321 -3.12 2.82 -16.22
CA ILE A 321 -3.65 3.70 -15.18
C ILE A 321 -5.16 3.51 -15.22
N GLU A 322 -5.74 2.97 -14.15
CA GLU A 322 -7.13 2.50 -14.08
C GLU A 322 -7.46 1.52 -15.23
N ASN A 323 -8.50 1.83 -16.02
CA ASN A 323 -8.98 1.01 -17.13
C ASN A 323 -8.26 1.31 -18.45
N LYS A 324 -7.25 2.20 -18.44
CA LYS A 324 -6.53 2.62 -19.65
C LYS A 324 -5.17 1.96 -19.64
N CYS A 325 -4.77 1.40 -20.77
CA CYS A 325 -3.47 0.77 -20.94
C CYS A 325 -2.81 1.26 -22.22
N MET A 326 -1.50 1.42 -22.15
CA MET A 326 -0.61 1.78 -23.25
C MET A 326 0.54 0.78 -23.26
N SER A 327 0.90 0.29 -24.44
CA SER A 327 2.08 -0.54 -24.62
C SER A 327 3.20 0.29 -25.24
N ILE A 328 4.42 0.10 -24.75
CA ILE A 328 5.60 0.78 -25.26
C ILE A 328 6.18 -0.05 -26.42
N GLU A 329 6.24 0.54 -27.62
CA GLU A 329 6.73 -0.14 -28.83
C GLU A 329 8.21 0.12 -29.11
N LYS A 330 8.75 1.25 -28.62
CA LYS A 330 10.13 1.69 -28.85
C LYS A 330 10.82 1.95 -27.53
N LYS A 331 12.14 1.81 -27.50
CA LYS A 331 12.93 2.15 -26.32
C LYS A 331 12.82 3.66 -26.07
N GLU A 332 12.31 4.03 -24.90
CA GLU A 332 12.20 5.41 -24.45
C GLU A 332 12.93 5.59 -23.12
N ARG A 333 13.19 6.84 -22.72
CA ARG A 333 13.96 7.14 -21.52
C ARG A 333 13.34 8.31 -20.76
N SER A 334 13.38 8.22 -19.43
CA SER A 334 13.00 9.31 -18.53
C SER A 334 11.60 9.85 -18.79
N LEU A 335 10.59 8.99 -18.70
CA LEU A 335 9.19 9.34 -18.92
C LEU A 335 8.38 9.29 -17.63
N SER A 336 7.38 10.16 -17.54
CA SER A 336 6.30 10.07 -16.57
C SER A 336 4.98 9.96 -17.31
N PHE A 337 4.08 9.17 -16.78
CA PHE A 337 2.75 8.96 -17.34
C PHE A 337 1.72 9.62 -16.43
N LEU A 338 0.85 10.39 -17.08
CA LEU A 338 -0.28 11.07 -16.45
C LEU A 338 -1.52 10.86 -17.30
N ILE A 339 -2.70 11.02 -16.70
CA ILE A 339 -3.95 11.04 -17.44
C ILE A 339 -4.30 12.49 -17.76
N LYS A 340 -4.48 12.80 -19.04
CA LYS A 340 -5.00 14.09 -19.50
C LYS A 340 -5.98 13.86 -20.63
N ASN A 341 -7.12 14.57 -20.61
CA ASN A 341 -8.21 14.40 -21.58
C ASN A 341 -8.66 12.93 -21.73
N SER A 342 -8.69 12.19 -20.62
CA SER A 342 -9.02 10.76 -20.63
C SER A 342 -8.09 9.86 -21.45
N GLN A 343 -6.86 10.27 -21.77
CA GLN A 343 -5.84 9.41 -22.37
C GLN A 343 -4.57 9.41 -21.51
N ILE A 344 -3.83 8.31 -21.56
CA ILE A 344 -2.49 8.27 -20.95
C ILE A 344 -1.55 9.06 -21.86
N ILE A 345 -0.87 10.05 -21.31
CA ILE A 345 0.14 10.85 -22.01
C ILE A 345 1.49 10.61 -21.32
N SER A 346 2.52 10.37 -22.13
CA SER A 346 3.91 10.38 -21.68
C SER A 346 4.48 11.80 -21.72
N VAL A 347 5.04 12.25 -20.60
CA VAL A 347 5.76 13.53 -20.46
C VAL A 347 7.19 13.27 -19.99
N PRO A 348 8.17 14.09 -20.38
CA PRO A 348 9.52 13.98 -19.85
C PRO A 348 9.55 14.10 -18.32
N TYR A 349 10.31 13.23 -17.65
CA TYR A 349 10.38 13.15 -16.18
C TYR A 349 10.70 14.50 -15.51
N GLY A 350 11.50 15.35 -16.16
CA GLY A 350 11.94 16.66 -15.66
C GLY A 350 11.13 17.88 -16.13
N SER A 351 9.97 17.69 -16.78
CA SER A 351 9.10 18.80 -17.24
C SER A 351 8.06 19.27 -16.24
#